data_AF-A0A957N7R8-F1
#
_entry.id   AF-A0A957N7R8-F1
#
_cell.length_a   1.000
_cell.length_b   1.000
_cell.length_c   1.000
_cell.angle_alpha   90.00
_cell.angle_beta   90.00
_cell.angle_gamma   90.00
#
_symmetry.space_group_name_H-M   'P 1'
#
loop_
_entity.id
_entity.type
_entity.pdbx_description
1 polymer ?
#
loop_
_entity_poly.entity_id
_entity_poly.type
_entity_poly.pdbx_seq_one_letter_code
_entity_poly.pdbx_strand_id
1 'polypeptide(L)'
;MTDWTRILKHASPDVLEMNADVLDAPKPSQTVPAESPLAAQFEAMWRQLGGPVLDTEVRFHPDRRWRFDYCHLATRTAIELEGGAYSRGRHTRGAGFIEDCHKYNAAARLGYTVFRIATGMVQPDTLSEIIEHIRGQQ
;
A
#
# COMPACT_ATOMS: atom_id res chain seq x y z
N MET A 1 -2.61 19.73 -24.92
CA MET A 1 -3.96 19.31 -24.50
C MET A 1 -4.15 17.88 -24.96
N THR A 2 -4.26 16.93 -24.05
CA THR A 2 -4.46 15.52 -24.39
C THR A 2 -5.87 15.34 -24.96
N ASP A 3 -5.97 14.72 -26.12
CA ASP A 3 -7.25 14.38 -26.75
C ASP A 3 -7.89 13.19 -26.03
N TRP A 4 -8.74 13.51 -25.06
CA TRP A 4 -9.46 12.56 -24.22
C TRP A 4 -10.43 11.67 -25.00
N THR A 5 -10.88 12.09 -26.20
CA THR A 5 -11.83 11.31 -27.00
C THR A 5 -11.21 10.01 -27.55
N ARG A 6 -9.88 9.97 -27.71
CA ARG A 6 -9.15 8.80 -28.20
C ARG A 6 -8.90 7.75 -27.12
N ILE A 7 -8.80 8.18 -25.85
CA ILE A 7 -8.56 7.29 -24.69
C ILE A 7 -9.85 6.54 -24.30
N LEU A 8 -11.01 7.19 -24.45
CA LEU A 8 -12.30 6.65 -24.01
C LEU A 8 -12.87 5.55 -24.93
N LYS A 9 -12.43 5.45 -26.20
CA LYS A 9 -12.94 4.42 -27.14
C LYS A 9 -12.60 2.98 -26.74
N HIS A 10 -11.61 2.77 -25.87
CA HIS A 10 -11.18 1.45 -25.39
C HIS A 10 -11.14 1.37 -23.85
N ALA A 11 -11.75 2.35 -23.17
CA ALA A 11 -11.78 2.35 -21.72
C ALA A 11 -12.74 1.26 -21.21
N SER A 12 -12.31 0.54 -20.16
CA SER A 12 -13.17 -0.42 -19.45
C SER A 12 -14.47 0.28 -19.02
N PRO A 13 -15.63 -0.40 -19.03
CA PRO A 13 -16.92 0.17 -18.59
C PRO A 13 -16.84 0.96 -17.27
N ASP A 14 -16.03 0.51 -16.32
CA ASP A 14 -15.82 1.15 -15.00
C ASP A 14 -15.19 2.56 -15.09
N VAL A 15 -14.42 2.84 -16.15
CA VAL A 15 -13.81 4.17 -16.38
C VAL A 15 -14.85 5.20 -16.81
N LEU A 16 -15.96 4.75 -17.43
CA LEU A 16 -17.03 5.64 -17.88
C LEU A 16 -17.89 6.12 -16.71
N GLU A 17 -18.09 5.30 -15.68
CA GLU A 17 -18.85 5.66 -14.48
C GLU A 17 -18.13 6.70 -13.60
N MET A 18 -16.79 6.67 -13.55
CA MET A 18 -15.99 7.59 -12.71
C MET A 18 -16.04 9.08 -13.11
N ASN A 19 -16.37 9.42 -14.36
CA ASN A 19 -16.28 10.80 -14.84
C ASN A 19 -17.35 11.75 -14.25
N ALA A 20 -18.46 11.22 -13.71
CA ALA A 20 -19.54 12.05 -13.18
C ALA A 20 -19.26 12.57 -11.75
N ASP A 21 -18.55 11.81 -10.92
CA ASP A 21 -18.42 12.09 -9.48
C ASP A 21 -17.11 12.79 -9.08
N VAL A 22 -16.10 12.82 -9.95
CA VAL A 22 -14.72 13.21 -9.60
C VAL A 22 -14.46 14.73 -9.66
N LEU A 23 -15.32 15.51 -10.33
CA LEU A 23 -15.04 16.92 -10.63
C LEU A 23 -15.36 17.92 -9.50
N ASP A 24 -16.10 17.53 -8.44
CA ASP A 24 -16.70 18.53 -7.53
C ASP A 24 -16.44 18.35 -6.02
N ALA A 25 -15.48 17.50 -5.61
CA ALA A 25 -15.22 17.28 -4.18
C ALA A 25 -13.98 18.04 -3.64
N PRO A 26 -14.14 18.98 -2.68
CA PRO A 26 -13.00 19.59 -1.99
C PRO A 26 -12.26 18.57 -1.11
N LYS A 27 -10.92 18.67 -1.07
CA LYS A 27 -10.03 17.75 -0.33
C LYS A 27 -10.09 18.01 1.18
N PRO A 28 -10.46 17.03 2.02
CA PRO A 28 -10.24 17.16 3.45
C PRO A 28 -8.74 16.99 3.77
N SER A 29 -8.21 17.94 4.54
CA SER A 29 -6.89 17.88 5.16
C SER A 29 -6.84 16.72 6.16
N GLN A 30 -5.99 15.72 5.91
CA GLN A 30 -5.73 14.67 6.89
C GLN A 30 -4.63 15.14 7.86
N THR A 31 -5.05 15.62 9.02
CA THR A 31 -4.20 15.55 10.23
C THR A 31 -4.23 14.11 10.70
N VAL A 32 -3.08 13.44 10.77
CA VAL A 32 -2.96 12.10 11.37
C VAL A 32 -2.69 12.29 12.87
N PRO A 33 -3.56 11.84 13.79
CA PRO A 33 -3.22 11.80 15.22
C PRO A 33 -2.94 10.36 15.70
N ALA A 34 -1.86 10.22 16.49
CA ALA A 34 -1.46 9.09 17.34
C ALA A 34 -1.28 7.70 16.69
N GLU A 35 -0.42 6.87 17.30
CA GLU A 35 -0.05 5.53 16.83
C GLU A 35 -1.26 4.70 16.38
N SER A 36 -1.21 4.16 15.15
CA SER A 36 -2.25 3.28 14.63
C SER A 36 -2.30 1.99 15.47
N PRO A 37 -3.47 1.59 16.02
CA PRO A 37 -3.61 0.32 16.75
C PRO A 37 -3.13 -0.90 15.93
N LEU A 38 -3.22 -0.82 14.60
CA LEU A 38 -2.76 -1.86 13.69
C LEU A 38 -1.22 -1.97 13.65
N ALA A 39 -0.51 -0.84 13.66
CA ALA A 39 0.95 -0.81 13.68
C ALA A 39 1.49 -1.38 14.99
N ALA A 40 0.93 -0.96 16.13
CA ALA A 40 1.32 -1.48 17.44
C ALA A 40 1.07 -3.00 17.55
N GLN A 41 -0.08 -3.50 17.03
CA GLN A 41 -0.36 -4.93 16.99
C GLN A 41 0.65 -5.69 16.11
N PHE A 42 0.96 -5.15 14.92
CA PHE A 42 1.94 -5.72 14.02
C PHE A 42 3.32 -5.80 14.67
N GLU A 43 3.84 -4.70 15.23
CA GLU A 43 5.17 -4.65 15.84
C GLU A 43 5.31 -5.62 17.01
N ALA A 44 4.29 -5.68 17.87
CA ALA A 44 4.28 -6.60 19.01
C ALA A 44 4.36 -8.06 18.56
N MET A 45 3.55 -8.45 17.57
CA MET A 45 3.50 -9.81 17.06
C MET A 45 4.74 -10.16 16.23
N TRP A 46 5.23 -9.24 15.40
CA TRP A 46 6.46 -9.40 14.62
C TRP A 46 7.65 -9.71 15.53
N ARG A 47 7.78 -8.96 16.63
CA ARG A 47 8.81 -9.22 17.66
C ARG A 47 8.61 -10.57 18.35
N GLN A 48 7.37 -10.92 18.71
CA GLN A 48 7.07 -12.20 19.37
C GLN A 48 7.46 -13.41 18.50
N LEU A 49 7.27 -13.30 17.18
CA LEU A 49 7.63 -14.34 16.22
C LEU A 49 9.13 -14.34 15.84
N GLY A 50 9.92 -13.42 16.38
CA GLY A 50 11.34 -13.29 16.06
C GLY A 50 11.58 -12.83 14.62
N GLY A 51 10.72 -11.95 14.11
CA GLY A 51 10.89 -11.34 12.80
C GLY A 51 12.19 -10.53 12.71
N PRO A 52 12.83 -10.48 11.52
CA PRO A 52 14.05 -9.71 11.31
C PRO A 52 13.81 -8.20 11.47
N VAL A 53 14.89 -7.44 11.62
CA VAL A 53 14.84 -5.97 11.73
C VAL A 53 14.24 -5.37 10.45
N LEU A 54 13.31 -4.45 10.60
CA LEU A 54 12.68 -3.74 9.49
C LEU A 54 13.00 -2.24 9.58
N ASP A 55 13.29 -1.64 8.43
CA ASP A 55 13.35 -0.19 8.26
C ASP A 55 11.94 0.36 8.08
N THR A 56 11.64 1.53 8.65
CA THR A 56 10.32 2.17 8.56
C THR A 56 10.32 3.34 7.57
N GLU A 57 9.15 3.66 7.02
CA GLU A 57 8.94 4.85 6.15
C GLU A 57 9.90 4.94 4.94
N VAL A 58 10.26 3.77 4.40
CA VAL A 58 11.30 3.62 3.38
C VAL A 58 10.85 4.20 2.04
N ARG A 59 11.49 5.30 1.62
CA ARG A 59 11.32 5.83 0.26
C ARG A 59 12.06 4.93 -0.74
N PHE A 60 11.29 4.19 -1.53
CA PHE A 60 11.86 3.23 -2.49
C PHE A 60 11.98 3.76 -3.92
N HIS A 61 11.24 4.83 -4.26
CA HIS A 61 11.21 5.37 -5.62
C HIS A 61 12.11 6.61 -5.75
N PRO A 62 12.92 6.72 -6.83
CA PRO A 62 13.80 7.87 -7.06
C PRO A 62 13.04 9.18 -7.19
N ASP A 63 11.99 9.24 -8.01
CA ASP A 63 11.26 10.50 -8.29
C ASP A 63 10.01 10.70 -7.42
N ARG A 64 9.24 9.64 -7.18
CA ARG A 64 8.02 9.69 -6.37
C ARG A 64 8.37 9.66 -4.89
N ARG A 65 7.54 10.32 -4.07
CA ARG A 65 7.68 10.35 -2.60
C ARG A 65 6.99 9.18 -1.90
N TRP A 66 6.78 8.06 -2.60
CA TRP A 66 6.16 6.88 -2.01
C TRP A 66 7.07 6.25 -0.97
N ARG A 67 6.45 5.75 0.10
CA ARG A 67 7.11 5.08 1.21
C ARG A 67 6.40 3.76 1.48
N PHE A 68 7.18 2.76 1.91
CA PHE A 68 6.65 1.59 2.59
C PHE A 68 6.56 1.86 4.09
N ASP A 69 5.53 1.34 4.75
CA ASP A 69 5.43 1.41 6.21
C ASP A 69 6.63 0.70 6.85
N TYR A 70 6.94 -0.51 6.36
CA TYR A 70 8.11 -1.29 6.75
C TYR A 70 8.80 -1.94 5.55
N CYS A 71 10.11 -2.16 5.66
CA CYS A 71 10.88 -2.90 4.67
C CYS A 71 12.09 -3.62 5.27
N HIS A 72 12.29 -4.88 4.89
CA HIS A 72 13.57 -5.55 5.04
C HIS A 72 14.42 -5.24 3.80
N LEU A 73 15.32 -4.26 3.91
CA LEU A 73 16.08 -3.74 2.76
C LEU A 73 16.96 -4.79 2.08
N ALA A 74 17.56 -5.71 2.85
CA ALA A 74 18.49 -6.70 2.32
C ALA A 74 17.83 -7.65 1.30
N THR A 75 16.56 -8.01 1.52
CA THR A 75 15.79 -8.90 0.62
C THR A 75 14.78 -8.13 -0.24
N ARG A 76 14.71 -6.79 -0.10
CA ARG A 76 13.68 -5.94 -0.74
C ARG A 76 12.26 -6.43 -0.48
N THR A 77 11.99 -6.90 0.74
CA THR A 77 10.65 -7.29 1.18
C THR A 77 9.99 -6.12 1.87
N ALA A 78 8.94 -5.57 1.28
CA ALA A 78 8.15 -4.48 1.86
C ALA A 78 6.86 -5.01 2.49
N ILE A 79 6.42 -4.35 3.55
CA ILE A 79 5.17 -4.65 4.27
C ILE A 79 4.37 -3.34 4.39
N GLU A 80 3.14 -3.35 3.89
CA GLU A 80 2.20 -2.23 3.94
C GLU A 80 1.00 -2.62 4.79
N LEU A 81 0.69 -1.80 5.80
CA LEU A 81 -0.47 -1.95 6.66
C LEU A 81 -1.64 -1.16 6.05
N GLU A 82 -2.50 -1.88 5.34
CA GLU A 82 -3.66 -1.31 4.65
C GLU A 82 -4.82 -1.07 5.65
N GLY A 83 -4.67 0.01 6.42
CA GLY A 83 -5.70 0.50 7.33
C GLY A 83 -6.94 1.01 6.59
N GLY A 84 -8.12 0.86 7.21
CA GLY A 84 -9.35 1.47 6.69
C GLY A 84 -9.94 0.80 5.45
N ALA A 85 -9.64 -0.49 5.22
CA ALA A 85 -10.26 -1.29 4.15
C ALA A 85 -11.80 -1.27 4.17
N TYR A 86 -12.40 -1.14 5.37
CA TYR A 86 -13.84 -1.03 5.58
C TYR A 86 -14.35 0.41 5.68
N SER A 87 -13.48 1.40 5.49
CA SER A 87 -13.83 2.83 5.52
C SER A 87 -14.04 3.36 4.10
N ARG A 88 -14.93 4.35 3.91
CA ARG A 88 -15.08 5.11 2.64
C ARG A 88 -13.94 6.13 2.42
N GLY A 89 -12.72 5.72 2.75
CA GLY A 89 -11.51 6.53 2.72
C GLY A 89 -10.82 6.55 1.36
N ARG A 90 -9.62 7.13 1.31
CA ARG A 90 -8.81 7.27 0.09
C ARG A 90 -8.62 5.93 -0.63
N HIS A 91 -8.29 4.87 0.09
CA HIS A 91 -7.93 3.55 -0.46
C HIS A 91 -9.10 2.79 -1.10
N THR A 92 -10.35 3.13 -0.75
CA THR A 92 -11.55 2.48 -1.30
C THR A 92 -12.22 3.30 -2.40
N ARG A 93 -11.76 4.53 -2.66
CA ARG A 93 -12.18 5.33 -3.81
C ARG A 93 -11.35 4.95 -5.04
N GLY A 94 -11.99 4.88 -6.21
CA GLY A 94 -11.33 4.45 -7.46
C GLY A 94 -10.02 5.18 -7.76
N ALA A 95 -9.97 6.50 -7.58
CA ALA A 95 -8.75 7.29 -7.79
C ALA A 95 -7.60 6.93 -6.83
N GLY A 96 -7.90 6.63 -5.57
CA GLY A 96 -6.88 6.22 -4.60
C GLY A 96 -6.37 4.81 -4.88
N PHE A 97 -7.29 3.89 -5.18
CA PHE A 97 -6.94 2.53 -5.60
C PHE A 97 -6.03 2.52 -6.84
N ILE A 98 -6.32 3.32 -7.87
CA ILE A 98 -5.49 3.42 -9.09
C ILE A 98 -4.08 3.94 -8.75
N GLU A 99 -3.95 4.96 -7.90
CA GLU A 99 -2.63 5.44 -7.45
C GLU A 99 -1.86 4.39 -6.66
N ASP A 100 -2.55 3.59 -5.84
CA ASP A 100 -1.93 2.48 -5.12
C ASP A 100 -1.46 1.39 -6.09
N CYS A 101 -2.23 1.08 -7.15
CA CYS A 101 -1.78 0.20 -8.23
C CYS A 101 -0.50 0.73 -8.90
N HIS A 102 -0.40 2.02 -9.16
CA HIS A 102 0.83 2.63 -9.70
C HIS A 102 2.02 2.47 -8.74
N LYS A 103 1.81 2.70 -7.44
CA LYS A 103 2.83 2.51 -6.40
C LYS A 103 3.34 1.07 -6.38
N TYR A 104 2.45 0.09 -6.33
CA TYR A 104 2.83 -1.32 -6.21
C TYR A 104 3.45 -1.88 -7.50
N ASN A 105 2.97 -1.47 -8.67
CA ASN A 105 3.61 -1.86 -9.93
C ASN A 105 5.04 -1.28 -10.04
N ALA A 106 5.27 -0.06 -9.56
CA ALA A 106 6.60 0.53 -9.53
C ALA A 106 7.52 -0.19 -8.53
N ALA A 107 7.01 -0.56 -7.35
CA ALA A 107 7.73 -1.38 -6.39
C ALA A 107 8.17 -2.72 -7.00
N ALA A 108 7.24 -3.44 -7.63
CA ALA A 108 7.53 -4.70 -8.30
C ALA A 108 8.60 -4.55 -9.40
N ARG A 109 8.50 -3.50 -10.23
CA ARG A 109 9.51 -3.19 -11.26
C ARG A 109 10.90 -2.93 -10.68
N LEU A 110 10.99 -2.38 -9.47
CA LEU A 110 12.24 -2.13 -8.75
C LEU A 110 12.75 -3.36 -7.98
N GLY A 111 12.09 -4.50 -8.13
CA GLY A 111 12.47 -5.77 -7.52
C GLY A 111 12.08 -5.90 -6.06
N TYR A 112 11.05 -5.17 -5.62
CA TYR A 112 10.46 -5.37 -4.30
C TYR A 112 9.34 -6.41 -4.34
N THR A 113 9.33 -7.30 -3.37
CA THR A 113 8.14 -8.09 -3.01
C THR A 113 7.35 -7.30 -1.98
N VAL A 114 6.06 -7.04 -2.23
CA VAL A 114 5.23 -6.23 -1.33
C VAL A 114 4.12 -7.09 -0.71
N PHE A 115 4.14 -7.26 0.60
CA PHE A 115 3.05 -7.85 1.37
C PHE A 115 2.10 -6.76 1.85
N ARG A 116 0.82 -6.91 1.52
CA ARG A 116 -0.23 -5.95 1.90
C ARG A 116 -1.09 -6.59 2.99
N ILE A 117 -1.01 -6.05 4.20
CA ILE A 117 -1.70 -6.56 5.38
C ILE A 117 -2.87 -5.64 5.69
N ALA A 118 -4.08 -6.06 5.31
CA ALA A 118 -5.29 -5.31 5.60
C ALA A 118 -5.75 -5.46 7.06
N THR A 119 -6.72 -4.63 7.45
CA THR A 119 -7.38 -4.71 8.76
C THR A 119 -7.88 -6.13 9.04
N GLY A 120 -7.40 -6.74 10.14
CA GLY A 120 -7.73 -8.11 10.54
C GLY A 120 -6.72 -9.19 10.13
N MET A 121 -5.77 -8.87 9.24
CA MET A 121 -4.77 -9.83 8.73
C MET A 121 -3.50 -9.94 9.57
N VAL A 122 -3.33 -9.10 10.60
CA VAL A 122 -2.22 -9.23 11.56
C VAL A 122 -2.48 -10.45 12.46
N GLN A 123 -2.08 -11.61 11.95
CA GLN A 123 -2.25 -12.92 12.57
C GLN A 123 -0.91 -13.67 12.53
N PRO A 124 -0.67 -14.61 13.46
CA PRO A 124 0.60 -15.32 13.54
C PRO A 124 1.00 -16.00 12.24
N ASP A 125 0.06 -16.66 11.56
CA ASP A 125 0.33 -17.40 10.31
C ASP A 125 0.74 -16.44 9.19
N THR A 126 -0.02 -15.34 8.98
CA THR A 126 0.31 -14.31 7.98
C THR A 126 1.71 -13.74 8.20
N LEU A 127 2.08 -13.42 9.44
CA LEU A 127 3.39 -12.83 9.73
C LEU A 127 4.51 -13.88 9.61
N SER A 128 4.23 -15.13 9.98
CA SER A 128 5.19 -16.23 9.86
C SER A 128 5.55 -16.49 8.40
N GLU A 129 4.57 -16.48 7.48
CA GLU A 129 4.82 -16.59 6.04
C GLU A 129 5.78 -15.51 5.53
N ILE A 130 5.62 -14.25 5.98
CA ILE A 130 6.49 -13.14 5.57
C ILE A 130 7.89 -13.33 6.16
N ILE A 131 8.00 -13.75 7.42
CA ILE A 131 9.29 -14.02 8.08
C ILE A 131 10.03 -15.14 7.35
N GLU A 132 9.33 -16.23 7.01
CA GLU A 132 9.88 -17.35 6.24
C GLU A 132 10.33 -16.92 4.84
N HIS A 133 9.53 -16.09 4.15
CA HIS A 133 9.92 -15.51 2.87
C HIS A 133 11.23 -14.73 2.96
N ILE A 134 11.37 -13.86 3.97
CA ILE A 134 12.60 -13.08 4.18
C ILE A 134 13.79 -14.00 4.46
N ARG A 135 13.62 -15.00 5.33
CA ARG A 135 14.69 -15.94 5.70
C ARG A 135 15.13 -16.83 4.53
N GLY A 136 14.20 -17.21 3.64
CA GLY A 136 14.50 -18.03 2.47
C GLY A 136 15.24 -17.30 1.34
N GLN A 137 15.42 -15.98 1.44
CA GLN A 137 16.13 -15.15 0.46
C GLN A 137 17.53 -14.71 0.93
N GLN A 138 17.95 -15.14 2.13
CA GLN A 138 19.27 -14.86 2.70
C GLN A 138 20.32 -15.91 2.33
#